data_AF-A0AA96QY50-F1
#
_entry.id   AF-A0AA96QY50-F1
#
_cell.length_a   1.000
_cell.length_b   1.000
_cell.length_c   1.000
_cell.angle_alpha   90.00
_cell.angle_beta   90.00
_cell.angle_gamma   90.00
#
_symmetry.space_group_name_H-M   'P 1'
#
loop_
_entity.id
_entity.type
_entity.pdbx_description
1 polymer ?
#
loop_
_entity_poly.entity_id
_entity_poly.type
_entity_poly.pdbx_seq_one_letter_code
_entity_poly.pdbx_strand_id
1 'polypeptide(L)'
;MTGGYDVDPDELTTFAGRLDESADEVRVAAAALEEPLGDLGPEGITSAVEQLIAEWAGTLRGAGLDAVADGLRAVGETYRRTDGLPRG
;
A
#
# COMPACT_ATOMS: atom_id res chain seq x y z
N MET A 1 11.66 -31.92 -15.39
CA MET A 1 11.86 -31.26 -14.09
C MET A 1 11.36 -29.84 -14.24
N THR A 2 10.19 -29.52 -13.68
CA THR A 2 9.74 -28.13 -13.56
C THR A 2 10.66 -27.47 -12.55
N GLY A 3 11.59 -26.64 -13.02
CA GLY A 3 12.37 -25.77 -12.14
C GLY A 3 11.38 -24.87 -11.43
N GLY A 4 11.02 -25.23 -10.20
CA GLY A 4 10.21 -24.37 -9.34
C GLY A 4 10.98 -23.09 -9.12
N TYR A 5 10.29 -21.96 -9.21
CA TYR A 5 10.84 -20.70 -8.71
C TYR A 5 11.16 -20.92 -7.23
N ASP A 6 12.44 -20.83 -6.89
CA ASP A 6 12.91 -20.82 -5.51
C ASP A 6 12.60 -19.43 -4.97
N VAL A 7 11.55 -19.33 -4.16
CA VAL A 7 11.08 -18.07 -3.58
C VAL A 7 11.35 -18.14 -2.10
N ASP A 8 12.18 -17.22 -1.60
CA ASP A 8 12.45 -17.09 -0.18
C ASP A 8 11.24 -16.42 0.52
N PRO A 9 10.53 -17.13 1.43
CA PRO A 9 9.40 -16.56 2.15
C PRO A 9 9.77 -15.38 3.06
N ASP A 10 11.03 -15.27 3.47
CA ASP A 10 11.50 -14.19 4.35
C ASP A 10 11.79 -12.90 3.56
N GLU A 11 12.21 -13.02 2.29
CA GLU A 11 12.24 -11.89 1.36
C GLU A 11 10.84 -11.34 1.10
N LEU A 12 9.83 -12.21 0.94
CA LEU A 12 8.43 -11.80 0.80
C LEU A 12 7.92 -11.07 2.05
N THR A 13 8.23 -11.56 3.24
CA THR A 13 7.91 -10.88 4.50
C THR A 13 8.58 -9.51 4.58
N THR A 14 9.86 -9.41 4.21
CA THR A 14 10.61 -8.15 4.22
C THR A 14 9.99 -7.13 3.26
N PHE A 15 9.60 -7.57 2.06
CA PHE A 15 8.96 -6.69 1.09
C PHE A 15 7.57 -6.24 1.55
N ALA A 16 6.78 -7.13 2.16
CA ALA A 16 5.50 -6.77 2.77
C ALA A 16 5.66 -5.70 3.86
N GLY A 17 6.72 -5.79 4.69
CA GLY A 17 7.04 -4.75 5.68
C GLY A 17 7.32 -3.37 5.05
N ARG A 18 8.08 -3.32 3.95
CA ARG A 18 8.33 -2.06 3.22
C ARG A 18 7.08 -1.48 2.59
N LEU A 19 6.15 -2.33 2.16
CA LEU A 19 4.85 -1.89 1.64
C LEU A 19 3.99 -1.28 2.75
N ASP A 20 3.98 -1.85 3.96
CA ASP A 20 3.30 -1.24 5.11
C ASP A 20 3.90 0.13 5.45
N GLU A 21 5.23 0.25 5.49
CA GLU A 21 5.91 1.54 5.71
C GLU A 21 5.50 2.57 4.64
N SER A 22 5.45 2.15 3.37
CA SER A 22 5.00 3.00 2.27
C SER A 22 3.51 3.35 2.39
N ALA A 23 2.67 2.43 2.85
CA ALA A 23 1.24 2.65 3.08
C ALA A 23 1.01 3.67 4.19
N ASP A 24 1.80 3.59 5.28
CA ASP A 24 1.79 4.57 6.36
C ASP A 24 2.18 5.96 5.85
N GLU A 25 3.26 6.07 5.06
CA GLU A 25 3.68 7.34 4.46
C GLU A 25 2.59 7.94 3.55
N VAL A 26 1.96 7.11 2.71
CA VAL A 26 0.86 7.52 1.84
C VAL A 26 -0.36 7.97 2.65
N ARG A 27 -0.69 7.30 3.76
CA ARG A 27 -1.78 7.69 4.66
C ARG A 27 -1.49 9.03 5.34
N VAL A 28 -0.25 9.28 5.75
CA VAL A 28 0.18 10.57 6.31
C VAL A 28 0.09 11.68 5.26
N ALA A 29 0.57 11.43 4.03
CA ALA A 29 0.49 12.40 2.94
C ALA A 29 -0.97 12.74 2.57
N ALA A 30 -1.85 11.73 2.52
CA ALA A 30 -3.27 11.94 2.26
C ALA A 30 -3.95 12.75 3.39
N ALA A 31 -3.58 12.51 4.65
CA ALA A 31 -4.09 13.28 5.78
C ALA A 31 -3.61 14.74 5.75
N ALA A 32 -2.35 14.98 5.40
CA ALA A 32 -1.80 16.33 5.28
C ALA A 32 -2.49 17.17 4.19
N LEU A 33 -2.97 16.53 3.12
CA LEU A 33 -3.72 17.20 2.07
C LEU A 33 -5.09 17.70 2.55
N GLU A 34 -5.70 17.06 3.53
CA GLU A 34 -7.01 17.45 4.05
C GLU A 34 -6.96 18.59 5.07
N GLU A 35 -5.77 19.13 5.36
CA GLU A 35 -5.65 20.31 6.20
C GLU A 35 -6.31 21.54 5.52
N PRO A 36 -7.01 22.39 6.29
CA PRO A 36 -7.66 23.56 5.73
C PRO A 36 -6.63 24.52 5.10
N LEU A 37 -6.80 24.81 3.82
CA LEU A 37 -5.89 25.68 3.06
C LEU A 37 -6.01 27.17 3.42
N GLY A 38 -7.06 27.54 4.15
CA GLY A 38 -7.44 28.93 4.36
C GLY A 38 -8.14 29.54 3.14
N ASP A 39 -8.33 30.85 3.16
CA ASP A 39 -8.95 31.58 2.05
C ASP A 39 -7.94 31.75 0.90
N LEU A 40 -8.23 31.11 -0.24
CA LEU A 40 -7.43 31.20 -1.47
C LEU A 40 -7.89 32.33 -2.40
N GLY A 41 -8.83 33.17 -1.96
CA GLY A 41 -9.37 34.30 -2.70
C GLY A 41 -10.80 34.04 -3.18
N PRO A 42 -11.12 34.21 -4.48
CA PRO A 42 -12.48 34.00 -4.96
C PRO A 42 -13.02 32.63 -4.58
N GLU A 43 -14.25 32.55 -4.08
CA GLU A 43 -14.87 31.30 -3.60
C GLU A 43 -14.79 30.16 -4.63
N GLY A 44 -14.93 30.48 -5.92
CA GLY A 44 -14.80 29.49 -7.00
C GLY A 44 -13.41 28.85 -7.12
N ILE A 45 -12.35 29.56 -6.74
CA ILE A 45 -10.97 29.03 -6.71
C ILE A 45 -10.80 28.14 -5.49
N THR A 46 -11.21 28.61 -4.31
CA THR A 46 -11.14 27.83 -3.06
C THR A 46 -11.87 26.49 -3.22
N SER A 47 -13.11 26.48 -3.70
CA SER A 47 -13.86 25.24 -3.91
C SER A 47 -13.28 24.31 -4.98
N ALA A 48 -12.61 24.85 -6.01
CA ALA A 48 -11.96 24.03 -7.02
C ALA A 48 -10.71 23.32 -6.45
N VAL A 49 -9.94 24.02 -5.61
CA VAL A 49 -8.75 23.44 -4.97
C VAL A 49 -9.16 22.42 -3.91
N GLU A 50 -10.21 22.68 -3.12
CA GLU A 50 -10.74 21.71 -2.16
C GLU A 50 -11.17 20.40 -2.83
N GLN A 51 -11.85 20.48 -3.98
CA GLN A 51 -12.23 19.31 -4.76
C GLN A 51 -11.01 18.54 -5.29
N LEU A 52 -10.01 19.24 -5.83
CA LEU A 52 -8.78 18.62 -6.30
C LEU A 52 -8.04 17.88 -5.18
N ILE A 53 -7.97 18.50 -4.00
CA ILE A 53 -7.38 17.89 -2.80
C ILE A 53 -8.12 16.63 -2.38
N ALA A 54 -9.46 16.68 -2.34
CA ALA A 54 -10.27 15.52 -1.98
C ALA A 54 -10.06 14.36 -2.97
N GLU A 55 -9.96 14.65 -4.27
CA GLU A 55 -9.66 13.67 -5.31
C GLU A 55 -8.27 13.05 -5.13
N TRP A 56 -7.26 13.87 -4.84
CA TRP A 56 -5.89 13.41 -4.61
C TRP A 56 -5.77 12.57 -3.34
N ALA A 57 -6.36 13.01 -2.23
CA ALA A 57 -6.41 12.24 -0.98
C ALA A 57 -7.12 10.90 -1.18
N GLY A 58 -8.22 10.88 -1.94
CA GLY A 58 -8.92 9.65 -2.32
C GLY A 58 -8.04 8.71 -3.17
N THR A 59 -7.32 9.25 -4.15
CA THR A 59 -6.41 8.49 -5.00
C THR A 59 -5.27 7.85 -4.20
N LEU A 60 -4.65 8.61 -3.29
CA LEU A 60 -3.60 8.11 -2.41
C LEU A 60 -4.09 6.98 -1.50
N ARG A 61 -5.27 7.13 -0.88
CA ARG A 61 -5.88 6.04 -0.09
C ARG A 61 -6.24 4.82 -0.93
N GLY A 62 -6.59 5.02 -2.19
CA GLY A 62 -6.91 3.96 -3.15
C GLY A 62 -5.70 3.20 -3.68
N ALA A 63 -4.47 3.57 -3.33
CA ALA A 63 -3.25 2.93 -3.86
C ALA A 63 -3.11 1.44 -3.51
N GLY A 64 -3.82 0.95 -2.47
CA GLY A 64 -3.96 -0.48 -2.19
C GLY A 64 -2.69 -1.18 -1.69
N LEU A 65 -1.72 -0.44 -1.17
CA LEU A 65 -0.44 -0.98 -0.71
C LEU A 65 -0.60 -2.02 0.41
N ASP A 66 -1.54 -1.79 1.35
CA ASP A 66 -1.86 -2.74 2.42
C ASP A 66 -2.35 -4.09 1.85
N ALA A 67 -3.21 -4.05 0.82
CA ALA A 67 -3.74 -5.27 0.18
C ALA A 67 -2.65 -6.06 -0.56
N VAL A 68 -1.67 -5.36 -1.15
CA VAL A 68 -0.51 -6.01 -1.77
C VAL A 68 0.38 -6.65 -0.70
N ALA A 69 0.63 -5.95 0.41
CA ALA A 69 1.42 -6.48 1.53
C ALA A 69 0.79 -7.77 2.10
N ASP A 70 -0.52 -7.76 2.31
CA ASP A 70 -1.28 -8.94 2.77
C ASP A 70 -1.23 -10.10 1.77
N GLY A 71 -1.30 -9.79 0.48
CA GLY A 71 -1.12 -10.79 -0.58
C GLY A 71 0.26 -11.46 -0.53
N LEU A 72 1.32 -10.69 -0.30
CA LEU A 72 2.68 -11.24 -0.21
C LEU A 72 2.89 -12.10 1.04
N ARG A 73 2.29 -11.70 2.18
CA ARG A 73 2.28 -12.54 3.38
C ARG A 73 1.57 -13.87 3.12
N ALA A 74 0.42 -13.84 2.45
CA ALA A 74 -0.33 -15.05 2.11
C ALA A 74 0.44 -15.98 1.17
N VAL A 75 1.18 -15.42 0.20
CA VAL A 75 2.07 -16.18 -0.68
C VAL A 75 3.24 -16.78 0.12
N GLY A 76 3.91 -16.00 0.97
CA GLY A 76 5.01 -16.49 1.81
C GLY A 76 4.57 -17.63 2.73
N GLU A 77 3.39 -17.52 3.33
CA GLU A 77 2.81 -18.60 4.15
C GLU A 77 2.52 -19.87 3.33
N THR A 78 2.13 -19.70 2.06
CA THR A 78 1.91 -20.84 1.15
C THR A 78 3.21 -21.58 0.83
N TYR A 79 4.32 -20.85 0.61
CA TYR A 79 5.64 -21.46 0.41
C TYR A 79 6.12 -22.18 1.67
N ARG A 80 6.06 -21.54 2.85
CA ARG A 80 6.46 -22.17 4.13
C ARG A 80 5.71 -23.48 4.39
N ARG A 81 4.40 -23.50 4.12
CA ARG A 81 3.59 -24.72 4.26
C ARG A 81 4.01 -25.82 3.30
N THR A 82 4.39 -25.45 2.08
CA THR A 82 4.81 -26.40 1.04
C THR A 82 6.18 -27.00 1.34
N ASP A 83 7.13 -26.18 1.83
CA ASP A 83 8.47 -26.64 2.21
C ASP A 83 8.49 -27.44 3.52
N GLY A 84 7.53 -27.18 4.42
CA GLY A 84 7.37 -27.91 5.68
C GLY A 84 6.72 -29.30 5.54
N LEU A 85 6.22 -29.68 4.36
CA LEU A 85 5.65 -31.01 4.14
C LEU A 85 6.77 -32.06 3.98
N PRO A 86 6.82 -33.11 4.82
CA PRO A 86 7.81 -34.17 4.64
C PRO A 86 7.58 -34.83 3.27
N ARG A 87 8.65 -34.88 2.46
CA ARG A 87 8.65 -35.66 1.22
C ARG A 87 8.62 -37.13 1.60
N GLY A 88 7.41 -37.70 1.65
CA GLY A 88 7.18 -39.14 1.80
C GLY A 88 7.75 -39.93 0.64
#